data_AF-H1G4R6-F1
#
_entry.id   AF-H1G4R6-F1
#
_cell.length_a   1.000
_cell.length_b   1.000
_cell.length_c   1.000
_cell.angle_alpha   90.00
_cell.angle_beta   90.00
_cell.angle_gamma   90.00
#
_symmetry.space_group_name_H-M   'P 1'
#
loop_
_entity.id
_entity.type
_entity.pdbx_description
1 polymer ?
#
loop_
_entity_poly.entity_id
_entity_poly.type
_entity_poly.pdbx_seq_one_letter_code
_entity_poly.pdbx_strand_id
1 'polypeptide(L)'
;MNFRRSAISIAVLMAAFSLHGCSSDNDSDKNRADQNPQAKNVILMITDGASWGTWDMASYWEYGERGRQPYDQFDVKLGMITPPLNTSNTPTFTGIPQVTYDPEQAWDTTPVGSTTAGRPNHFAGYEYLKEDYTDSAAAGTVLATGQKTYNNAIDYDDFAQPLTLEYPHVFA
;
A
#
# COMPACT_ATOMS: atom_id res chain seq x y z
N MET A 1 -54.55 -36.01 -17.80
CA MET A 1 -55.42 -36.33 -16.65
C MET A 1 -55.66 -35.02 -15.90
N ASN A 2 -56.87 -34.46 -16.03
CA ASN A 2 -57.30 -33.18 -15.46
C ASN A 2 -58.02 -33.41 -14.13
N PHE A 3 -57.74 -32.61 -13.10
CA PHE A 3 -58.66 -32.26 -12.00
C PHE A 3 -58.32 -30.83 -11.55
N ARG A 4 -59.02 -29.79 -12.05
CA ARG A 4 -60.21 -29.12 -11.47
C ARG A 4 -59.94 -28.55 -10.06
N ARG A 5 -59.63 -27.25 -9.96
CA ARG A 5 -60.53 -26.09 -9.69
C ARG A 5 -61.21 -26.12 -8.31
N SER A 6 -60.89 -25.14 -7.46
CA SER A 6 -61.87 -24.38 -6.68
C SER A 6 -61.28 -23.04 -6.24
N ALA A 7 -62.02 -21.98 -6.52
CA ALA A 7 -61.78 -20.59 -6.15
C ALA A 7 -63.07 -20.05 -5.53
N ILE A 8 -63.01 -19.38 -4.38
CA ILE A 8 -64.04 -18.46 -3.80
C ILE A 8 -63.26 -17.50 -2.86
N SER A 9 -62.92 -16.28 -3.28
CA SER A 9 -63.63 -14.98 -3.12
C SER A 9 -63.44 -14.29 -1.75
N ILE A 10 -62.67 -13.20 -1.72
CA ILE A 10 -63.06 -11.76 -1.59
C ILE A 10 -63.43 -11.33 -0.16
N ALA A 11 -62.59 -10.46 0.41
CA ALA A 11 -63.04 -9.30 1.18
C ALA A 11 -62.03 -8.15 1.00
N VAL A 12 -62.45 -7.15 0.23
CA VAL A 12 -61.82 -5.84 0.07
C VAL A 12 -62.18 -4.99 1.29
N LEU A 13 -61.20 -4.33 1.90
CA LEU A 13 -61.48 -3.11 2.67
C LEU A 13 -60.47 -2.04 2.26
N MET A 14 -60.90 -1.19 1.32
CA MET A 14 -60.28 0.10 1.05
C MET A 14 -60.60 1.06 2.18
N ALA A 15 -59.57 1.68 2.76
CA ALA A 15 -59.70 2.97 3.42
C ALA A 15 -58.84 3.97 2.65
N ALA A 16 -59.47 4.68 1.71
CA ALA A 16 -58.90 5.84 1.06
C ALA A 16 -59.15 7.06 1.96
N PHE A 17 -58.08 7.63 2.52
CA PHE A 17 -58.05 9.03 2.93
C PHE A 17 -57.11 9.75 1.97
N SER A 18 -57.69 10.45 1.00
CA SER A 18 -56.97 11.39 0.15
C SER A 18 -57.17 12.79 0.73
N LEU A 19 -56.10 13.53 1.01
CA LEU A 19 -55.95 14.93 0.60
C LEU A 19 -54.57 15.50 1.03
N HIS A 20 -53.76 15.76 0.00
CA HIS A 20 -52.94 16.94 -0.24
C HIS A 20 -52.04 17.51 0.86
N GLY A 21 -50.73 17.33 0.66
CA GLY A 21 -49.67 18.17 1.21
C GLY A 21 -48.46 18.18 0.27
N CYS A 22 -48.50 19.01 -0.76
CA CYS A 22 -47.28 19.47 -1.44
C CYS A 22 -46.67 20.57 -0.56
N SER A 23 -45.52 20.29 0.03
CA SER A 23 -44.51 21.26 0.47
C SER A 23 -43.25 20.42 0.70
N SER A 24 -42.26 20.53 -0.17
CA SER A 24 -41.21 21.56 -0.15
C SER A 24 -39.94 20.88 0.32
N ASP A 25 -38.99 20.75 -0.60
CA ASP A 25 -37.57 20.47 -0.44
C ASP A 25 -37.08 20.30 1.00
N ASN A 26 -36.92 19.05 1.44
CA ASN A 26 -36.01 18.73 2.54
C ASN A 26 -34.70 18.26 1.94
N ASP A 27 -33.91 19.26 1.55
CA ASP A 27 -32.47 19.40 1.73
C ASP A 27 -31.80 18.22 2.49
N SER A 28 -31.65 17.07 1.82
CA SER A 28 -30.99 15.87 2.39
C SER A 28 -29.49 15.81 2.06
N ASP A 29 -28.94 16.82 1.39
CA ASP A 29 -27.57 16.79 0.88
C ASP A 29 -26.56 17.55 1.75
N LYS A 30 -26.88 17.85 3.01
CA LYS A 30 -25.96 18.54 3.95
C LYS A 30 -25.29 17.65 5.00
N ASN A 31 -25.42 16.31 4.91
CA ASN A 31 -24.79 15.38 5.86
C ASN A 31 -24.06 14.20 5.19
N ARG A 32 -23.48 14.38 4.00
CA ARG A 32 -22.36 13.55 3.53
C ARG A 32 -21.02 14.23 3.83
N ALA A 33 -20.92 14.82 5.02
CA ALA A 33 -19.64 15.19 5.58
C ALA A 33 -18.92 13.87 5.94
N ASP A 34 -17.84 13.63 5.22
CA ASP A 34 -16.67 12.86 5.63
C ASP A 34 -16.87 11.35 5.90
N GLN A 35 -16.78 10.56 4.83
CA GLN A 35 -16.73 9.09 4.93
C GLN A 35 -15.28 8.56 5.04
N ASN A 36 -14.27 9.41 5.28
CA ASN A 36 -12.93 8.95 5.57
C ASN A 36 -12.42 9.62 6.86
N PRO A 37 -12.61 9.01 8.04
CA PRO A 37 -12.22 9.65 9.30
C PRO A 37 -10.75 10.02 9.26
N GLN A 38 -10.46 11.33 9.24
CA GLN A 38 -9.09 11.83 9.20
C GLN A 38 -8.32 11.33 10.44
N ALA A 39 -7.14 10.76 10.22
CA ALA A 39 -6.29 10.30 11.29
C ALA A 39 -5.83 11.49 12.16
N LYS A 40 -6.14 11.44 13.46
CA LYS A 40 -5.70 12.47 14.43
C LYS A 40 -4.25 12.32 14.84
N ASN A 41 -3.74 11.10 14.82
CA ASN A 41 -2.37 10.76 15.18
C ASN A 41 -1.86 9.70 14.21
N VAL A 42 -0.58 9.80 13.84
CA VAL A 42 0.12 8.82 13.03
C VAL A 42 1.32 8.32 13.82
N ILE A 43 1.41 7.00 14.02
CA ILE A 43 2.58 6.34 14.61
C ILE A 43 3.18 5.47 13.52
N LEU A 44 4.41 5.80 13.13
CA LEU A 44 5.17 5.03 12.15
C LEU A 44 6.23 4.20 12.89
N MET A 45 6.16 2.88 12.70
CA MET A 45 7.15 1.93 13.20
C MET A 45 7.90 1.34 12.01
N ILE A 46 9.22 1.49 11.99
CA ILE A 46 10.09 0.99 10.93
C ILE A 46 10.98 -0.11 11.52
N THR A 47 11.07 -1.24 10.84
CA THR A 47 12.05 -2.28 11.14
C THR A 47 12.98 -2.40 9.94
N ASP A 48 14.21 -1.91 10.11
CA ASP A 48 15.21 -1.92 9.04
C ASP A 48 15.58 -3.36 8.65
N GLY A 49 15.75 -3.60 7.35
CA GLY A 49 16.07 -4.91 6.78
C GLY A 49 14.98 -5.97 6.90
N ALA A 50 13.76 -5.62 7.31
CA ALA A 50 12.66 -6.58 7.44
C ALA A 50 11.89 -6.76 6.13
N SER A 51 12.01 -7.95 5.54
CA SER A 51 11.14 -8.42 4.45
C SER A 51 10.07 -9.36 5.00
N TRP A 52 9.17 -9.84 4.14
CA TRP A 52 8.16 -10.85 4.49
C TRP A 52 8.75 -12.08 5.21
N GLY A 53 9.92 -12.56 4.79
CA GLY A 53 10.59 -13.69 5.42
C GLY A 53 11.11 -13.39 6.84
N THR A 54 11.45 -12.13 7.14
CA THR A 54 11.92 -11.73 8.48
C THR A 54 10.79 -11.87 9.51
N TRP A 55 9.56 -11.55 9.14
CA TRP A 55 8.36 -11.68 9.99
C TRP A 55 7.96 -13.13 10.24
N ASP A 56 8.04 -13.97 9.20
CA ASP A 56 7.83 -15.41 9.34
C ASP A 56 8.88 -16.03 10.27
N MET A 57 10.15 -15.64 10.14
CA MET A 57 11.24 -16.11 10.98
C MET A 57 11.02 -15.75 12.46
N ALA A 58 10.58 -14.52 12.75
CA ALA A 58 10.25 -14.10 14.11
C ALA A 58 9.12 -14.94 14.71
N SER A 59 8.08 -15.22 13.93
CA SER A 59 6.95 -16.07 14.37
C SER A 59 7.41 -17.51 14.66
N TYR A 60 8.18 -18.11 13.75
CA TYR A 60 8.70 -19.47 13.94
C TYR A 60 9.63 -19.59 15.14
N TRP A 61 10.49 -18.60 15.37
CA TRP A 61 11.42 -18.60 16.49
C TRP A 61 10.70 -18.57 17.84
N GLU A 62 9.70 -17.69 17.98
CA GLU A 62 9.05 -17.44 19.26
C GLU A 62 7.90 -18.42 19.56
N TYR A 63 7.16 -18.83 18.53
CA TYR A 63 5.92 -19.61 18.67
C TYR A 63 5.94 -20.97 17.96
N GLY A 64 6.95 -21.24 17.13
CA GLY A 64 7.02 -22.48 16.33
C GLY A 64 6.06 -22.53 15.14
N GLU A 65 5.32 -21.45 14.87
CA GLU A 65 4.38 -21.34 13.75
C GLU A 65 4.19 -19.88 13.31
N ARG A 66 3.61 -19.66 12.12
CA ARG A 66 3.37 -18.32 11.54
C ARG A 66 2.13 -17.65 12.13
N GLY A 67 2.02 -16.32 11.97
CA GLY A 67 0.77 -15.61 12.24
C GLY A 67 0.47 -15.34 13.71
N ARG A 68 1.52 -15.34 14.55
CA ARG A 68 1.41 -15.19 16.01
C ARG A 68 1.91 -13.85 16.53
N GLN A 69 2.53 -13.05 15.68
CA GLN A 69 3.15 -11.79 16.08
C GLN A 69 2.12 -10.66 16.16
N PRO A 70 2.31 -9.63 17.01
CA PRO A 70 1.34 -8.53 17.14
C PRO A 70 1.04 -7.82 15.82
N TYR A 71 2.05 -7.65 14.95
CA TYR A 71 1.91 -7.03 13.64
C TYR A 71 1.18 -7.91 12.61
N ASP A 72 0.92 -9.19 12.90
CA ASP A 72 0.06 -10.02 12.05
C ASP A 72 -1.41 -9.60 12.11
N GLN A 73 -1.81 -8.84 13.14
CA GLN A 73 -3.18 -8.41 13.38
C GLN A 73 -3.61 -7.18 12.57
N PHE A 74 -2.70 -6.55 11.81
CA PHE A 74 -3.08 -5.44 10.93
C PHE A 74 -4.00 -5.93 9.80
N ASP A 75 -5.15 -5.27 9.64
CA ASP A 75 -6.17 -5.60 8.64
C ASP A 75 -5.68 -5.41 7.20
N VAL A 76 -4.79 -4.44 6.98
CA VAL A 76 -4.25 -4.09 5.67
C VAL A 76 -2.76 -4.40 5.64
N LYS A 77 -2.35 -5.21 4.67
CA LYS A 77 -0.95 -5.60 4.43
C LYS A 77 -0.64 -5.40 2.95
N LEU A 78 0.35 -4.57 2.65
CA LEU A 78 0.71 -4.18 1.28
C LEU A 78 2.19 -4.42 1.03
N GLY A 79 2.53 -4.69 -0.23
CA GLY A 79 3.90 -4.62 -0.73
C GLY A 79 4.21 -3.21 -1.24
N MET A 80 5.45 -2.77 -1.08
CA MET A 80 5.95 -1.49 -1.59
C MET A 80 7.33 -1.72 -2.21
N ILE A 81 7.59 -1.08 -3.36
CA ILE A 81 8.93 -1.05 -3.95
C ILE A 81 9.74 0.08 -3.31
N THR A 82 11.03 -0.16 -3.04
CA THR A 82 11.91 0.83 -2.40
C THR A 82 13.20 1.12 -3.19
N PRO A 83 13.19 1.24 -4.54
CA PRO A 83 14.43 1.58 -5.24
C PRO A 83 14.84 3.03 -4.92
N PRO A 84 16.14 3.33 -4.82
CA PRO A 84 16.61 4.71 -4.72
C PRO A 84 16.39 5.43 -6.06
N LEU A 85 16.74 6.71 -6.15
CA LEU A 85 16.85 7.39 -7.44
C LEU A 85 17.98 6.77 -8.26
N ASN A 86 19.15 6.61 -7.63
CA ASN A 86 20.34 5.97 -8.18
C ASN A 86 21.19 5.41 -7.03
N THR A 87 22.14 4.53 -7.33
CA THR A 87 22.98 3.84 -6.33
C THR A 87 24.30 4.56 -6.02
N SER A 88 24.48 5.78 -6.53
CA SER A 88 25.65 6.61 -6.22
C SER A 88 25.69 6.95 -4.73
N ASN A 89 26.89 7.11 -4.19
CA ASN A 89 27.12 7.60 -2.82
C ASN A 89 27.18 9.13 -2.74
N THR A 90 27.07 9.82 -3.87
CA THR A 90 27.14 11.29 -4.00
C THR A 90 26.15 11.78 -5.06
N PRO A 91 25.70 13.05 -4.98
CA PRO A 91 24.79 13.64 -5.97
C PRO A 91 25.31 13.48 -7.40
N THR A 92 24.44 13.06 -8.31
CA THR A 92 24.79 12.91 -9.74
C THR A 92 24.40 14.13 -10.57
N PHE A 93 23.62 15.06 -10.01
CA PHE A 93 23.11 16.27 -10.66
C PHE A 93 22.32 15.99 -11.94
N THR A 94 21.62 14.86 -11.97
CA THR A 94 20.78 14.49 -13.11
C THR A 94 19.31 14.61 -12.78
N GLY A 95 18.91 14.25 -11.55
CA GLY A 95 17.50 14.11 -11.15
C GLY A 95 16.77 13.00 -11.90
N ILE A 96 17.49 12.14 -12.62
CA ILE A 96 16.91 11.08 -13.45
C ILE A 96 16.89 9.78 -12.64
N PRO A 97 15.71 9.13 -12.46
CA PRO A 97 15.66 7.80 -11.87
C PRO A 97 16.43 6.79 -12.74
N GLN A 98 17.44 6.15 -12.16
CA GLN A 98 18.25 5.11 -12.79
C GLN A 98 17.86 3.72 -12.30
N VAL A 99 17.30 3.61 -11.10
CA VAL A 99 16.81 2.33 -10.55
C VAL A 99 15.29 2.29 -10.63
N THR A 100 14.77 1.21 -11.20
CA THR A 100 13.33 0.96 -11.35
C THR A 100 13.01 -0.47 -10.92
N TYR A 101 11.72 -0.78 -10.83
CA TYR A 101 11.25 -2.13 -10.54
C TYR A 101 10.44 -2.66 -11.74
N ASP A 102 10.89 -3.78 -12.28
CA ASP A 102 10.20 -4.54 -13.32
C ASP A 102 9.67 -5.85 -12.70
N PRO A 103 8.34 -6.03 -12.59
CA PRO A 103 7.77 -7.24 -12.05
C PRO A 103 8.09 -8.49 -12.90
N GLU A 104 8.19 -8.39 -14.22
CA GLU A 104 8.46 -9.57 -15.06
C GLU A 104 9.86 -10.11 -14.77
N GLN A 105 10.85 -9.22 -14.63
CA GLN A 105 12.21 -9.60 -14.26
C GLN A 105 12.29 -10.07 -12.80
N ALA A 106 11.65 -9.37 -11.87
CA ALA A 106 11.67 -9.71 -10.45
C ALA A 106 11.09 -11.10 -10.15
N TRP A 107 10.08 -11.52 -10.93
CA TRP A 107 9.40 -12.80 -10.75
C TRP A 107 9.83 -13.86 -11.77
N ASP A 108 10.93 -13.65 -12.49
CA ASP A 108 11.46 -14.64 -13.44
C ASP A 108 12.00 -15.88 -12.70
N THR A 109 11.29 -16.99 -12.86
CA THR A 109 11.63 -18.30 -12.27
C THR A 109 12.57 -19.13 -13.13
N THR A 110 13.16 -18.58 -14.19
CA THR A 110 14.11 -19.28 -15.04
C THR A 110 15.33 -19.71 -14.21
N PRO A 111 15.67 -21.01 -14.14
CA PRO A 111 16.82 -21.46 -13.38
C PRO A 111 18.13 -20.90 -13.94
N VAL A 112 18.99 -20.39 -13.06
CA VAL A 112 20.32 -19.89 -13.41
C VAL A 112 21.37 -20.44 -12.45
N GLY A 113 22.64 -20.32 -12.83
CA GLY A 113 23.80 -20.66 -12.00
C GLY A 113 24.73 -19.47 -11.74
N SER A 114 24.24 -18.25 -11.96
CA SER A 114 24.99 -17.01 -11.74
C SER A 114 25.20 -16.75 -10.24
N THR A 115 26.04 -15.77 -9.93
CA THR A 115 26.28 -15.33 -8.56
C THR A 115 26.26 -13.81 -8.49
N THR A 116 25.61 -13.25 -7.49
CA THR A 116 25.64 -11.81 -7.19
C THR A 116 26.36 -11.61 -5.86
N ALA A 117 27.42 -10.79 -5.85
CA ALA A 117 28.28 -10.57 -4.68
C ALA A 117 28.77 -11.89 -4.01
N GLY A 118 29.11 -12.90 -4.83
CA GLY A 118 29.58 -14.21 -4.35
C GLY A 118 28.50 -15.13 -3.78
N ARG A 119 27.22 -14.75 -3.85
CA ARG A 119 26.08 -15.57 -3.41
C ARG A 119 25.39 -16.18 -4.63
N PRO A 120 25.05 -17.49 -4.61
CA PRO A 120 24.40 -18.13 -5.74
C PRO A 120 23.01 -17.56 -6.02
N ASN A 121 22.67 -17.50 -7.30
CA ASN A 121 21.33 -17.24 -7.81
C ASN A 121 20.80 -18.56 -8.37
N HIS A 122 19.65 -19.00 -7.85
CA HIS A 122 18.98 -20.19 -8.37
C HIS A 122 17.96 -19.87 -9.46
N PHE A 123 17.47 -18.63 -9.50
CA PHE A 123 16.48 -18.13 -10.45
C PHE A 123 16.89 -16.74 -10.94
N ALA A 124 16.59 -16.41 -12.20
CA ALA A 124 16.94 -15.14 -12.84
C ALA A 124 16.41 -13.92 -12.06
N GLY A 125 15.22 -14.02 -11.44
CA GLY A 125 14.70 -12.94 -10.61
C GLY A 125 15.58 -12.60 -9.40
N TYR A 126 16.35 -13.56 -8.86
CA TYR A 126 17.31 -13.26 -7.80
C TYR A 126 18.56 -12.52 -8.29
N GLU A 127 18.94 -12.71 -9.54
CA GLU A 127 20.02 -11.92 -10.14
C GLU A 127 19.58 -10.46 -10.26
N TYR A 128 18.37 -10.23 -10.77
CA TYR A 128 17.77 -8.90 -10.88
C TYR A 128 17.58 -8.21 -9.50
N LEU A 129 17.00 -8.90 -8.52
CA LEU A 129 16.64 -8.30 -7.23
C LEU A 129 17.82 -8.04 -6.27
N LYS A 130 18.98 -8.65 -6.50
CA LYS A 130 20.16 -8.52 -5.62
C LYS A 130 21.07 -7.35 -6.01
N GLU A 131 20.70 -6.59 -7.02
CA GLU A 131 21.46 -5.45 -7.52
C GLU A 131 20.76 -4.13 -7.18
N ASP A 132 21.51 -3.04 -7.28
CA ASP A 132 21.01 -1.66 -7.21
C ASP A 132 20.05 -1.33 -6.05
N TYR A 133 20.26 -1.97 -4.90
CA TYR A 133 19.41 -1.82 -3.72
C TYR A 133 19.59 -0.47 -3.03
N THR A 134 18.50 0.01 -2.42
CA THR A 134 18.52 1.21 -1.56
C THR A 134 19.31 0.96 -0.29
N ASP A 135 19.91 2.00 0.23
CA ASP A 135 20.38 2.02 1.62
C ASP A 135 19.33 2.65 2.56
N SER A 136 19.59 2.58 3.87
CA SER A 136 18.68 3.10 4.90
C SER A 136 18.55 4.63 4.86
N ALA A 137 19.58 5.36 4.42
CA ALA A 137 19.54 6.81 4.33
C ALA A 137 18.58 7.27 3.22
N ALA A 138 18.71 6.73 2.01
CA ALA A 138 17.80 7.05 0.91
C ALA A 138 16.37 6.61 1.23
N ALA A 139 16.18 5.40 1.75
CA ALA A 139 14.85 4.89 2.11
C ALA A 139 14.17 5.75 3.18
N GLY A 140 14.89 6.12 4.25
CA GLY A 140 14.39 7.01 5.29
C GLY A 140 14.02 8.39 4.73
N THR A 141 14.86 8.95 3.86
CA THR A 141 14.59 10.23 3.20
C THR A 141 13.31 10.17 2.36
N VAL A 142 13.08 9.11 1.58
CA VAL A 142 11.84 8.96 0.79
C VAL A 142 10.62 8.83 1.71
N LEU A 143 10.71 8.06 2.79
CA LEU A 143 9.62 7.91 3.75
C LEU A 143 9.26 9.23 4.44
N ALA A 144 10.25 10.09 4.69
CA ALA A 144 10.05 11.38 5.34
C ALA A 144 9.55 12.45 4.38
N THR A 145 10.11 12.52 3.17
CA THR A 145 9.94 13.67 2.25
C THR A 145 9.05 13.37 1.04
N GLY A 146 8.82 12.09 0.74
CA GLY A 146 8.14 11.67 -0.50
C GLY A 146 8.99 11.82 -1.76
N GLN A 147 10.25 12.27 -1.67
CA GLN A 147 11.12 12.49 -2.82
C GLN A 147 12.24 11.45 -2.89
N LYS A 148 12.43 10.84 -4.05
CA LYS A 148 13.53 9.89 -4.31
C LYS A 148 14.88 10.60 -4.31
N THR A 149 15.89 9.94 -3.76
CA THR A 149 17.28 10.43 -3.71
C THR A 149 18.29 9.29 -3.90
N TYR A 150 19.59 9.63 -3.94
CA TYR A 150 20.71 8.69 -4.10
C TYR A 150 21.08 8.01 -2.77
N ASN A 151 21.83 6.90 -2.82
CA ASN A 151 22.27 6.19 -1.62
C ASN A 151 23.20 7.05 -0.73
N ASN A 152 23.12 6.89 0.60
CA ASN A 152 23.75 7.75 1.63
C ASN A 152 23.18 9.17 1.77
N ALA A 153 22.21 9.59 0.95
CA ALA A 153 21.58 10.89 1.14
C ALA A 153 20.65 10.88 2.36
N ILE A 154 20.78 11.89 3.22
CA ILE A 154 19.88 12.14 4.35
C ILE A 154 19.26 13.51 4.15
N ASP A 155 17.98 13.58 3.80
CA ASP A 155 17.26 14.84 3.56
C ASP A 155 17.91 15.75 2.50
N TYR A 156 18.51 15.17 1.46
CA TYR A 156 19.05 15.89 0.30
C TYR A 156 18.55 15.27 -1.00
N ASP A 157 18.38 16.11 -2.03
CA ASP A 157 18.10 15.68 -3.40
C ASP A 157 19.38 15.37 -4.19
N ASP A 158 19.22 14.90 -5.44
CA ASP A 158 20.33 14.58 -6.35
C ASP A 158 21.07 15.82 -6.89
N PHE A 159 20.67 17.03 -6.49
CA PHE A 159 21.34 18.30 -6.79
C PHE A 159 22.02 18.91 -5.55
N ALA A 160 22.21 18.12 -4.50
CA ALA A 160 22.79 18.54 -3.24
C ALA A 160 22.03 19.69 -2.56
N GLN A 161 20.72 19.79 -2.80
CA GLN A 161 19.83 20.70 -2.10
C GLN A 161 19.10 19.97 -0.97
N PRO A 162 18.88 20.63 0.19
CA PRO A 162 18.14 20.04 1.27
C PRO A 162 16.67 19.84 0.88
N LEU A 163 16.15 18.66 1.15
CA LEU A 163 14.74 18.35 1.06
C LEU A 163 14.03 18.85 2.31
N THR A 164 12.89 19.51 2.11
CA THR A 164 12.03 19.92 3.23
C THR A 164 10.89 18.93 3.36
N LEU A 165 10.43 18.71 4.60
CA LEU A 165 9.15 18.08 4.86
C LEU A 165 8.06 19.02 4.34
N GLU A 166 7.71 18.89 3.06
CA GLU A 166 6.51 19.52 2.55
C GLU A 166 5.34 18.85 3.26
N TYR A 167 4.76 19.53 4.26
CA TYR A 167 3.46 19.15 4.77
C TYR A 167 2.49 19.29 3.60
N PRO A 168 1.95 18.20 3.04
CA PRO A 168 0.92 18.35 2.02
C PRO A 168 -0.22 19.11 2.68
N HIS A 169 -0.58 20.22 2.05
CA HIS A 169 -1.69 21.06 2.44
C HIS A 169 -2.89 20.20 2.87
N VAL A 170 -3.44 20.54 4.03
CA VAL A 170 -4.76 20.09 4.49
C VAL A 170 -5.71 20.22 3.29
N PHE A 171 -6.14 19.09 2.73
CA PHE A 171 -7.31 19.09 1.86
C PHE A 171 -8.50 19.47 2.74
N ALA A 172 -8.90 20.75 2.64
CA ALA A 172 -10.11 21.28 3.22
C ALA A 172 -11.34 20.85 2.41
#